data_AF-A0A9W6DHE8-F1
#
_entry.id   AF-A0A9W6DHE8-F1
#
_cell.length_a   1.000
_cell.length_b   1.000
_cell.length_c   1.000
_cell.angle_alpha   90.00
_cell.angle_beta   90.00
_cell.angle_gamma   90.00
#
_symmetry.space_group_name_H-M   'P 1'
#
loop_
_entity.id
_entity.type
_entity.pdbx_description
1 polymer ?
#
loop_
_entity_poly.entity_id
_entity_poly.type
_entity_poly.pdbx_seq_one_letter_code
_entity_poly.pdbx_strand_id
1 'polypeptide(L)'
;MRQNLSLYIPLGLKTRTELFEGFGKSELVKSIIVTLIAGGIDTIIYMITNNTTFTVVFILCSISGAVMMFTKDITNISAYDQIRFMIRFARSQKVYNYKYLDEWEWKK
;
A
#
# COMPACT_ATOMS: atom_id res chain seq x y z
N MET A 1 -19.15 45.10 5.85
CA MET A 1 -18.97 43.70 6.30
C MET A 1 -17.58 43.24 5.88
N ARG A 2 -16.71 42.88 6.83
CA ARG A 2 -15.35 42.40 6.54
C ARG A 2 -15.49 40.95 6.07
N GLN A 3 -15.34 40.69 4.77
CA GLN A 3 -15.41 39.33 4.24
C GLN A 3 -14.25 38.53 4.84
N ASN A 4 -14.55 37.51 5.64
CA ASN A 4 -13.57 36.49 6.03
C ASN A 4 -13.18 35.75 4.75
N LEU A 5 -12.09 36.17 4.09
CA LEU A 5 -11.45 35.35 3.07
C LEU A 5 -10.91 34.11 3.80
N SER A 6 -11.72 33.04 3.84
CA SER A 6 -11.21 31.72 4.19
C SER A 6 -10.11 31.41 3.17
N LEU A 7 -8.87 31.31 3.65
CA LEU A 7 -7.73 30.92 2.82
C LEU A 7 -8.02 29.53 2.24
N TYR A 8 -8.43 29.50 0.97
CA TYR A 8 -8.62 28.24 0.25
C TYR A 8 -7.24 27.66 -0.04
N ILE A 9 -6.87 26.63 0.73
CA ILE A 9 -5.70 25.80 0.41
C ILE A 9 -6.21 24.75 -0.58
N PRO A 10 -5.78 24.78 -1.84
CA PRO A 10 -6.21 23.78 -2.80
C PRO A 10 -5.74 22.39 -2.34
N LEU A 11 -6.70 21.48 -2.26
CA LEU A 11 -6.44 20.06 -2.06
C LEU A 11 -5.72 19.53 -3.32
N GLY A 12 -4.62 18.81 -3.12
CA GLY A 12 -3.82 18.28 -4.24
C GLY A 12 -2.59 19.10 -4.63
N LEU A 13 -2.17 20.08 -3.81
CA LEU A 13 -0.85 20.71 -3.98
C LEU A 13 0.26 19.65 -3.83
N LYS A 14 0.87 19.29 -4.96
CA LYS A 14 2.04 18.42 -5.02
C LYS A 14 3.26 19.19 -4.52
N THR A 15 3.48 19.15 -3.21
CA THR A 15 4.61 19.81 -2.54
C THR A 15 5.93 19.04 -2.71
N ARG A 16 5.85 17.78 -3.17
CA ARG A 16 7.00 16.90 -3.36
C ARG A 16 7.39 16.82 -4.83
N THR A 17 8.69 16.65 -5.07
CA THR A 17 9.21 16.35 -6.41
C THR A 17 8.85 14.91 -6.79
N GLU A 18 7.94 14.80 -7.75
CA GLU A 18 7.50 13.55 -8.36
C GLU A 18 8.13 13.40 -9.75
N LEU A 19 8.48 12.17 -10.14
CA LEU A 19 8.98 11.87 -11.49
C LEU A 19 7.83 11.84 -12.49
N PHE A 20 6.72 11.23 -12.06
CA PHE A 20 5.41 11.28 -12.70
C PHE A 20 4.36 11.24 -11.58
N GLU A 21 3.11 11.54 -11.92
CA GLU A 21 2.04 11.67 -10.93
C GLU A 21 1.97 10.49 -9.96
N GLY A 22 2.08 10.79 -8.66
CA GLY A 22 2.01 9.79 -7.59
C GLY A 22 3.25 8.92 -7.42
N PHE A 23 4.34 9.19 -8.16
CA PHE A 23 5.58 8.41 -8.09
C PHE A 23 6.81 9.31 -7.91
N GLY A 24 7.31 9.36 -6.68
CA GLY A 24 8.50 10.12 -6.30
C GLY A 24 9.75 9.25 -6.13
N LYS A 25 10.82 9.88 -5.61
CA LYS A 25 12.09 9.20 -5.32
C LYS A 25 11.95 8.06 -4.30
N SER A 26 11.07 8.23 -3.31
CA SER A 26 10.81 7.23 -2.28
C SER A 26 10.19 5.96 -2.86
N GLU A 27 9.28 6.12 -3.81
CA GLU A 27 8.56 5.06 -4.50
C GLU A 27 9.50 4.33 -5.46
N LEU A 28 10.37 5.07 -6.15
CA LEU A 28 11.42 4.51 -7.00
C LEU A 28 12.39 3.59 -6.21
N VAL A 29 12.84 4.01 -5.03
CA VAL A 29 13.74 3.17 -4.23
C VAL A 29 13.04 1.88 -3.81
N LYS A 30 11.75 1.94 -3.44
CA LYS A 30 10.96 0.75 -3.11
C LYS A 30 10.80 -0.18 -4.32
N SER A 31 10.50 0.36 -5.51
CA SER A 31 10.34 -0.44 -6.72
C SER A 31 11.65 -1.11 -7.16
N ILE A 32 12.81 -0.46 -6.96
CA ILE A 32 14.13 -1.06 -7.21
C ILE A 32 14.35 -2.24 -6.27
N ILE A 33 14.10 -2.08 -4.97
CA ILE A 33 14.27 -3.15 -3.98
C ILE A 33 13.39 -4.36 -4.33
N VAL A 34 12.12 -4.12 -4.66
CA VAL A 34 11.20 -5.20 -5.05
C VAL A 34 11.65 -5.89 -6.35
N THR A 35 12.08 -5.11 -7.35
CA THR A 35 12.60 -5.67 -8.61
C THR A 35 13.84 -6.53 -8.38
N LEU A 36 14.74 -6.13 -7.48
CA LEU A 36 15.96 -6.91 -7.16
C LEU A 36 15.58 -8.25 -6.50
N ILE A 37 14.63 -8.23 -5.56
CA ILE A 37 14.12 -9.45 -4.93
C ILE A 37 13.44 -10.34 -5.99
N ALA A 38 12.61 -9.76 -6.85
CA ALA A 38 11.93 -10.49 -7.92
C ALA A 38 12.93 -11.11 -8.91
N GLY A 39 14.01 -10.41 -9.28
CA GLY A 39 15.07 -10.96 -10.13
C GLY A 39 15.83 -12.12 -9.48
N GLY A 40 16.03 -12.08 -8.16
CA GLY A 40 16.57 -13.21 -7.41
C GLY A 40 15.67 -14.44 -7.47
N ILE A 41 14.35 -14.24 -7.29
CA ILE A 41 13.34 -15.30 -7.40
C ILE A 41 13.28 -15.83 -8.84
N ASP A 42 13.32 -14.95 -9.84
CA ASP A 42 13.29 -15.29 -11.26
C ASP A 42 14.47 -16.18 -11.67
N THR A 43 15.67 -15.89 -11.15
CA THR A 43 16.85 -16.72 -11.36
C THR A 43 16.67 -18.14 -10.79
N ILE A 44 16.05 -18.26 -9.61
CA ILE A 44 15.74 -19.55 -9.00
C ILE A 44 14.72 -20.30 -9.86
N ILE A 45 13.69 -19.62 -10.34
CA ILE A 45 12.68 -20.22 -11.23
C ILE A 45 13.32 -20.72 -12.52
N TYR A 46 14.23 -19.93 -13.11
CA TYR A 46 14.97 -20.30 -14.31
C TYR A 46 15.79 -21.58 -14.10
N MET A 47 16.50 -21.71 -12.97
CA MET A 47 17.28 -22.92 -12.66
C MET A 47 16.42 -24.20 -12.60
N ILE A 48 15.16 -24.08 -12.15
CA ILE A 48 14.24 -25.22 -12.02
C ILE A 48 13.58 -25.56 -13.36
N THR A 49 13.10 -24.56 -14.08
CA THR A 49 12.29 -24.76 -15.30
C THR A 49 13.11 -24.78 -16.58
N ASN A 50 14.32 -24.19 -16.59
CA ASN A 50 15.16 -23.96 -17.76
C ASN A 50 14.42 -23.31 -18.95
N ASN A 51 13.32 -22.61 -18.67
CA ASN A 51 12.47 -21.99 -19.67
C ASN A 51 12.71 -20.47 -19.69
N THR A 52 13.41 -20.00 -20.73
CA THR A 52 13.75 -18.59 -20.90
C THR A 52 12.52 -17.71 -21.16
N THR A 53 11.49 -18.22 -21.84
CA THR A 53 10.28 -17.45 -22.15
C THR A 53 9.52 -17.09 -20.89
N PHE A 54 9.40 -18.05 -19.96
CA PHE A 54 8.70 -17.82 -18.70
C PHE A 54 9.42 -16.76 -17.85
N THR A 55 10.75 -16.89 -17.71
CA THR A 55 11.61 -15.95 -16.96
C THR A 55 11.48 -14.52 -17.48
N VAL A 56 11.55 -14.33 -18.80
CA VAL A 56 11.42 -12.98 -19.41
C VAL A 56 10.04 -12.37 -19.14
N VAL A 57 8.97 -13.15 -19.26
CA VAL A 57 7.62 -12.65 -18.97
C VAL A 57 7.48 -12.32 -17.49
N PHE A 58 7.99 -13.18 -16.60
CA PHE A 58 7.91 -12.98 -15.15
C PHE A 58 8.61 -11.70 -14.71
N ILE A 59 9.83 -11.44 -15.18
CA ILE A 59 10.58 -10.25 -14.76
C ILE A 59 9.93 -8.95 -15.27
N LEU A 60 9.41 -8.94 -16.51
CA LEU A 60 8.71 -7.79 -17.07
C LEU A 60 7.42 -7.49 -16.30
N CYS A 61 6.62 -8.51 -16.01
CA CYS A 61 5.43 -8.38 -15.17
C CYS A 61 5.78 -7.90 -13.76
N SER A 62 6.88 -8.39 -13.18
CA SER A 62 7.34 -8.00 -11.85
C SER A 62 7.73 -6.53 -11.77
N ILE A 63 8.46 -6.01 -12.77
CA ILE A 63 8.86 -4.60 -12.83
C ILE A 63 7.61 -3.72 -12.97
N SER A 64 6.71 -4.06 -13.90
CA SER A 64 5.48 -3.30 -14.13
C SER A 64 4.58 -3.31 -12.89
N GLY A 65 4.39 -4.48 -12.28
CA GLY A 65 3.62 -4.65 -11.05
C GLY A 65 4.21 -3.89 -9.88
N ALA A 66 5.54 -3.89 -9.71
CA ALA A 66 6.20 -3.14 -8.64
C ALA A 66 5.98 -1.62 -8.78
N VAL A 67 6.10 -1.07 -9.98
CA VAL A 67 5.82 0.35 -10.23
C VAL A 67 4.36 0.66 -9.92
N MET A 68 3.43 -0.11 -10.50
CA MET A 68 1.99 0.09 -10.31
C MET A 68 1.56 -0.02 -8.82
N MET A 69 2.17 -0.93 -8.06
CA MET A 69 1.82 -1.16 -6.66
C MET A 69 2.24 0.00 -5.74
N PHE A 70 3.31 0.73 -6.09
CA PHE A 70 3.82 1.85 -5.30
C PHE A 70 3.38 3.21 -5.82
N THR A 71 2.88 3.31 -7.05
CA THR A 71 2.24 4.53 -7.55
C THR A 71 1.06 4.89 -6.67
N LYS A 72 1.00 6.15 -6.27
CA LYS A 72 -0.07 6.68 -5.44
C LYS A 72 -1.15 7.31 -6.30
N ASP A 73 -2.39 7.15 -5.86
CA ASP A 73 -3.55 7.79 -6.46
C ASP A 73 -3.70 9.25 -5.99
N ILE A 74 -4.72 9.97 -6.48
CA ILE A 74 -5.06 11.36 -6.10
C ILE A 74 -5.20 11.56 -4.59
N THR A 75 -5.52 10.50 -3.84
CA THR A 75 -5.63 10.51 -2.38
C THR A 75 -4.29 10.32 -1.66
N ASN A 76 -3.16 10.26 -2.39
CA ASN A 76 -1.81 9.99 -1.87
C ASN A 76 -1.70 8.63 -1.16
N ILE A 77 -2.50 7.64 -1.58
CA ILE A 77 -2.51 6.26 -1.08
C ILE A 77 -2.11 5.34 -2.23
N SER A 78 -1.20 4.40 -1.97
CA SER A 78 -0.82 3.34 -2.92
C SER A 78 -1.53 2.02 -2.63
N ALA A 79 -1.54 1.08 -3.58
CA ALA A 79 -2.08 -0.27 -3.37
C ALA A 79 -1.36 -0.99 -2.21
N TYR A 80 -0.04 -0.79 -2.08
CA TYR A 80 0.74 -1.27 -0.93
C TYR A 80 0.20 -0.75 0.41
N ASP A 81 -0.15 0.54 0.48
CA ASP A 81 -0.69 1.14 1.70
C ASP A 81 -2.07 0.60 2.05
N GLN A 82 -2.94 0.37 1.05
CA GLN A 82 -4.25 -0.24 1.25
C GLN A 82 -4.15 -1.63 1.88
N ILE A 83 -3.26 -2.49 1.34
CA ILE A 83 -3.02 -3.82 1.89
C ILE A 83 -2.52 -3.73 3.34
N ARG A 84 -1.60 -2.79 3.61
CA ARG A 84 -1.10 -2.56 4.97
C ARG A 84 -2.21 -2.15 5.93
N PHE A 85 -3.15 -1.31 5.48
CA PHE A 85 -4.31 -0.92 6.28
C PHE A 85 -5.24 -2.09 6.56
N MET A 86 -5.49 -2.96 5.57
CA MET A 86 -6.30 -4.17 5.75
C MET A 86 -5.67 -5.12 6.78
N ILE A 87 -4.36 -5.36 6.70
CA ILE A 87 -3.64 -6.19 7.67
C ILE A 87 -3.74 -5.58 9.08
N ARG A 88 -3.57 -4.26 9.20
CA ARG A 88 -3.70 -3.57 10.48
C ARG A 88 -5.12 -3.68 11.03
N PHE A 89 -6.13 -3.51 10.18
CA PHE A 89 -7.54 -3.63 10.54
C PHE A 89 -7.88 -5.04 11.02
N ALA A 90 -7.44 -6.06 10.31
CA ALA A 90 -7.64 -7.46 10.69
C ALA A 90 -7.03 -7.76 12.07
N ARG A 91 -5.83 -7.25 12.35
CA ARG A 91 -5.16 -7.41 13.66
C ARG A 91 -5.77 -6.58 14.79
N SER A 92 -6.53 -5.54 14.49
CA SER A 92 -7.10 -4.63 15.49
C SER A 92 -8.53 -4.98 15.89
N GLN A 93 -9.13 -6.03 15.34
CA GLN A 93 -10.48 -6.46 15.70
C GLN A 93 -10.53 -6.91 17.16
N LYS A 94 -11.23 -6.16 18.01
CA LYS A 94 -11.51 -6.56 19.39
C LYS A 94 -12.79 -7.37 19.42
N VAL A 95 -12.73 -8.60 19.91
CA VAL A 95 -13.90 -9.43 20.15
C VAL A 95 -14.42 -9.10 21.55
N TYR A 96 -15.59 -8.48 21.62
CA TYR A 96 -16.28 -8.18 22.88
C TYR A 96 -17.27 -9.30 23.18
N ASN A 97 -16.89 -10.22 24.06
CA ASN A 97 -17.81 -11.25 24.52
C ASN A 97 -18.87 -10.61 25.41
N TYR A 98 -20.13 -10.71 24.99
CA TYR A 98 -21.26 -10.28 25.79
C TYR A 98 -21.41 -11.23 26.98
N LYS A 99 -21.14 -10.74 28.19
CA LYS A 99 -21.48 -11.44 29.43
C LYS A 99 -22.77 -10.83 29.94
N TYR A 100 -23.83 -11.64 29.96
CA TYR A 100 -25.05 -11.27 30.65
C TYR A 100 -24.74 -11.21 32.15
N LEU A 101 -24.81 -10.01 32.71
CA LEU A 101 -24.81 -9.79 34.16
C LEU A 101 -26.28 -9.76 34.58
N ASP A 102 -26.62 -10.49 35.63
CA ASP A 102 -27.97 -10.46 36.18
C ASP A 102 -28.21 -9.08 36.81
N GLU A 103 -29.11 -8.30 36.19
CA GLU A 103 -29.45 -6.95 36.62
C GLU A 103 -30.19 -6.94 37.98
N TRP A 104 -30.60 -8.10 38.48
CA TRP A 104 -31.51 -8.26 39.63
C TRP A 104 -30.80 -8.73 40.92
N GLU A 105 -29.49 -9.01 40.89
CA GLU A 105 -28.71 -9.32 42.10
C GLU A 105 -28.33 -8.09 42.95
N TRP A 106 -28.83 -6.89 42.61
CA TRP A 106 -28.69 -5.70 43.45
C TRP A 106 -29.74 -5.67 44.56
N LYS A 107 -29.55 -6.53 45.57
CA LYS A 107 -29.87 -6.31 47.01
C LYS A 107 -29.83 -7.64 47.78
N LYS A 108 -28.75 -7.85 48.54
CA LYS A 108 -28.84 -8.49 49.84
C LYS A 108 -27.78 -7.94 50.78
#